data_AF-A0A2M6NSC7-F1
#
_entry.id   AF-A0A2M6NSC7-F1
#
_cell.length_a   1.000
_cell.length_b   1.000
_cell.length_c   1.000
_cell.angle_alpha   90.00
_cell.angle_beta   90.00
_cell.angle_gamma   90.00
#
_symmetry.space_group_name_H-M   'P 1'
#
loop_
_entity.id
_entity.type
_entity.pdbx_description
1 polymer ?
#
loop_
_entity_poly.entity_id
_entity_poly.type
_entity_poly.pdbx_seq_one_letter_code
_entity_poly.pdbx_strand_id
1 'polypeptide(L)'
;MNISIFKRFTIEKSLFFIIIAGILIVFVSVFYLFFVYGTKSIKILSPNGGEEWEIGQAYQITWQARGVEKVGIVLFKGKEPKWLAKDIPASSGKYEWKIYPGQEYGSGFWIAIVEYPWREGNKIDYSDSSFAITYPLLDSCEALSASQEWLYLPNNFPNLRRVFITEQNYKGNLDGLEGADKICQQEAEKNNLGGKWQVFLGGDNDEETAVKRLEKTPREKEGIFIEAKPALKLNRGDTCHRLLAKNFDEFLAKLSGSQIINAEKLDKEFLENLDKLWLGRVNNESKKNCTAIAKVTLSDDTPLVEKYSFTVTCQNWTQEKRFVDGYPTEKGIVRPSFSTCYTPQGKFTEAVALAGLASSLQGKGKDAEYNLSIGKYCDSSQKLLCIEE
;
A
#
# COMPACT_ATOMS: atom_id res chain seq x y z
N MET A 1 35.38 107.75 -11.67
CA MET A 1 36.13 106.54 -11.27
C MET A 1 35.20 105.65 -10.42
N ASN A 2 34.34 104.82 -11.02
CA ASN A 2 33.29 104.10 -10.25
C ASN A 2 32.89 102.73 -10.85
N ILE A 3 33.84 101.99 -11.42
CA ILE A 3 33.61 100.68 -12.06
C ILE A 3 33.83 99.50 -11.08
N SER A 4 34.33 99.76 -9.88
CA SER A 4 34.79 98.74 -8.92
C SER A 4 33.65 98.05 -8.13
N ILE A 5 32.55 98.74 -7.84
CA ILE A 5 31.54 98.25 -6.87
C ILE A 5 30.51 97.30 -7.52
N PHE A 6 30.03 97.60 -8.73
CA PHE A 6 29.01 96.78 -9.40
C PHE A 6 29.52 95.40 -9.88
N LYS A 7 30.78 95.29 -10.32
CA LYS A 7 31.39 94.00 -10.67
C LYS A 7 31.60 93.10 -9.45
N ARG A 8 32.00 93.68 -8.31
CA ARG A 8 32.21 92.94 -7.05
C ARG A 8 30.88 92.43 -6.47
N PHE A 9 29.82 93.26 -6.54
CA PHE A 9 28.47 92.91 -6.07
C PHE A 9 27.78 91.82 -6.91
N THR A 10 28.08 91.76 -8.21
CA THR A 10 27.53 90.74 -9.13
C THR A 10 28.25 89.39 -8.95
N ILE A 11 29.57 89.41 -8.70
CA ILE A 11 30.36 88.21 -8.44
C ILE A 11 30.01 87.60 -7.06
N GLU A 12 29.82 88.41 -6.02
CA GLU A 12 29.44 87.92 -4.68
C GLU A 12 28.04 87.29 -4.65
N LYS A 13 27.05 87.88 -5.35
CA LYS A 13 25.73 87.26 -5.51
C LYS A 13 25.81 85.95 -6.30
N SER A 14 26.59 85.92 -7.38
CA SER A 14 26.79 84.70 -8.17
C SER A 14 27.49 83.60 -7.37
N LEU A 15 28.47 83.93 -6.53
CA LEU A 15 29.14 82.98 -5.63
C LEU A 15 28.16 82.43 -4.59
N PHE A 16 27.31 83.28 -4.02
CA PHE A 16 26.30 82.89 -3.03
C PHE A 16 25.27 81.92 -3.61
N PHE A 17 24.77 82.16 -4.82
CA PHE A 17 23.85 81.23 -5.49
C PHE A 17 24.50 79.89 -5.84
N ILE A 18 25.78 79.88 -6.25
CA ILE A 18 26.52 78.63 -6.51
C ILE A 18 26.74 77.84 -5.22
N ILE A 19 27.06 78.50 -4.11
CA ILE A 19 27.21 77.85 -2.79
C ILE A 19 25.86 77.27 -2.32
N ILE A 20 24.76 78.01 -2.45
CA ILE A 20 23.42 77.51 -2.11
C ILE A 20 23.03 76.31 -2.99
N ALA A 21 23.25 76.38 -4.30
CA ALA A 21 22.96 75.27 -5.21
C ALA A 21 23.81 74.03 -4.86
N GLY A 22 25.10 74.22 -4.52
CA GLY A 22 25.97 73.15 -4.05
C GLY A 22 25.47 72.51 -2.75
N ILE A 23 25.08 73.32 -1.75
CA ILE A 23 24.52 72.83 -0.48
C ILE A 23 23.19 72.09 -0.72
N LEU A 24 22.34 72.59 -1.62
CA LEU A 24 21.06 71.96 -1.93
C LEU A 24 21.26 70.60 -2.61
N ILE A 25 22.22 70.48 -3.54
CA ILE A 25 22.57 69.22 -4.19
C ILE A 25 23.12 68.23 -3.17
N VAL A 26 24.00 68.66 -2.27
CA VAL A 26 24.52 67.81 -1.20
C VAL A 26 23.36 67.37 -0.28
N PHE A 27 22.48 68.28 0.12
CA PHE A 27 21.35 67.96 1.00
C PHE A 27 20.37 66.99 0.35
N VAL A 28 20.01 67.19 -0.93
CA VAL A 28 19.14 66.28 -1.68
C VAL A 28 19.82 64.92 -1.85
N SER A 29 21.12 64.87 -2.12
CA SER A 29 21.86 63.60 -2.26
C SER A 29 21.95 62.84 -0.92
N VAL A 30 22.20 63.54 0.19
CA VAL A 30 22.22 62.96 1.54
C VAL A 30 20.81 62.51 1.95
N PHE A 31 19.78 63.31 1.66
CA PHE A 31 18.39 62.96 1.95
C PHE A 31 17.92 61.76 1.13
N TYR A 32 18.28 61.70 -0.16
CA TYR A 32 18.01 60.56 -1.03
C TYR A 32 18.74 59.30 -0.56
N LEU A 33 20.03 59.40 -0.21
CA LEU A 33 20.80 58.29 0.36
C LEU A 33 20.18 57.82 1.69
N PHE A 34 19.74 58.73 2.56
CA PHE A 34 19.13 58.39 3.84
C PHE A 34 17.78 57.66 3.66
N PHE A 35 16.92 58.11 2.76
CA PHE A 35 15.62 57.46 2.51
C PHE A 35 15.74 56.13 1.75
N VAL A 36 16.68 56.04 0.81
CA VAL A 36 16.88 54.82 -0.01
C VAL A 36 17.61 53.73 0.77
N TYR A 37 18.54 54.07 1.68
CA TYR A 37 19.22 53.09 2.52
C TYR A 37 18.53 52.84 3.88
N GLY A 38 17.52 53.63 4.26
CA GLY A 38 16.86 53.54 5.57
C GLY A 38 15.73 52.51 5.71
N THR A 39 15.29 51.86 4.62
CA THR A 39 14.16 50.91 4.68
C THR A 39 14.62 49.46 4.60
N LYS A 40 14.36 48.70 5.67
CA LYS A 40 14.63 47.25 5.72
C LYS A 40 13.57 46.48 4.94
N SER A 41 13.97 45.48 4.16
CA SER A 41 13.07 44.55 3.49
C SER A 41 13.63 43.12 3.44
N ILE A 42 12.73 42.15 3.43
CA ILE A 42 12.98 40.73 3.18
C ILE A 42 11.90 40.28 2.19
N LYS A 43 12.28 39.51 1.17
CA LYS A 43 11.37 38.89 0.22
C LYS A 43 11.80 37.46 -0.08
N ILE A 44 10.95 36.48 0.17
CA ILE A 44 11.15 35.09 -0.20
C ILE A 44 10.99 34.95 -1.71
N LEU A 45 11.86 34.15 -2.32
CA LEU A 45 11.84 33.85 -3.75
C LEU A 45 11.47 32.38 -4.02
N SER A 46 11.92 31.46 -3.17
CA SER A 46 11.56 30.03 -3.23
C SER A 46 11.77 29.37 -1.86
N PRO A 47 10.89 28.44 -1.42
CA PRO A 47 9.62 28.14 -2.05
C PRO A 47 8.66 29.31 -1.80
N ASN A 48 7.89 29.68 -2.81
CA ASN A 48 6.95 30.79 -2.73
C ASN A 48 5.51 30.38 -3.05
N GLY A 49 5.25 29.08 -3.29
CA GLY A 49 3.91 28.54 -3.45
C GLY A 49 3.81 27.50 -4.56
N GLY A 50 3.18 26.37 -4.26
CA GLY A 50 2.87 25.31 -5.23
C GLY A 50 4.02 24.37 -5.57
N GLU A 51 5.22 24.56 -5.01
CA GLU A 51 6.32 23.62 -5.20
C GLU A 51 6.07 22.28 -4.50
N GLU A 52 6.65 21.21 -5.05
CA GLU A 52 6.68 19.89 -4.43
C GLU A 52 8.13 19.50 -4.15
N TRP A 53 8.47 19.36 -2.86
CA TRP A 53 9.82 19.05 -2.40
C TRP A 53 9.88 17.65 -1.80
N GLU A 54 10.67 16.78 -2.43
CA GLU A 54 10.82 15.38 -2.02
C GLU A 54 11.72 15.19 -0.79
N ILE A 55 11.27 14.38 0.16
CA ILE A 55 12.08 13.88 1.27
C ILE A 55 13.30 13.11 0.73
N GLY A 56 14.45 13.31 1.37
CA GLY A 56 15.74 12.73 0.99
C GLY A 56 16.57 13.63 0.07
N GLN A 57 15.94 14.62 -0.57
CA GLN A 57 16.61 15.60 -1.43
C GLN A 57 17.05 16.85 -0.66
N ALA A 58 17.90 17.66 -1.31
CA ALA A 58 18.28 18.98 -0.84
C ALA A 58 17.71 20.06 -1.77
N TYR A 59 17.04 21.05 -1.18
CA TYR A 59 16.45 22.18 -1.90
C TYR A 59 17.02 23.49 -1.40
N GLN A 60 17.01 24.52 -2.24
CA GLN A 60 17.43 25.87 -1.84
C GLN A 60 16.21 26.72 -1.46
N ILE A 61 16.20 27.19 -0.23
CA ILE A 61 15.36 28.30 0.22
C ILE A 61 16.09 29.58 -0.15
N THR A 62 15.46 30.47 -0.95
CA THR A 62 16.10 31.68 -1.48
C THR A 62 15.30 32.93 -1.15
N TRP A 63 16.00 34.05 -0.99
CA TRP A 63 15.41 35.33 -0.62
C TRP A 63 16.25 36.51 -1.09
N GLN A 64 15.62 37.68 -1.09
CA GLN A 64 16.27 38.98 -1.25
C GLN A 64 16.10 39.79 0.03
N ALA A 65 17.19 40.35 0.55
CA ALA A 65 17.16 41.17 1.76
C ALA A 65 17.89 42.51 1.55
N ARG A 66 17.38 43.58 2.16
CA ARG A 66 17.99 44.91 2.18
C ARG A 66 17.95 45.48 3.58
N GLY A 67 19.07 46.04 4.04
CA GLY A 67 19.17 46.65 5.38
C GLY A 67 19.02 45.68 6.55
N VAL A 68 19.06 44.37 6.28
CA VAL A 68 19.00 43.29 7.28
C VAL A 68 20.35 42.58 7.28
N GLU A 69 20.93 42.36 8.46
CA GLU A 69 22.24 41.71 8.58
C GLU A 69 22.10 40.18 8.61
N LYS A 70 21.13 39.68 9.37
CA LYS A 70 20.94 38.25 9.64
C LYS A 70 19.47 37.87 9.60
N VAL A 71 19.21 36.64 9.18
CA VAL A 71 17.87 36.05 9.11
C VAL A 71 17.81 34.68 9.78
N GLY A 72 16.62 34.28 10.16
CA GLY A 72 16.31 32.89 10.48
C GLY A 72 15.13 32.40 9.65
N ILE A 73 15.09 31.09 9.43
CA ILE A 73 14.15 30.41 8.54
C ILE A 73 13.26 29.50 9.37
N VAL A 74 11.95 29.66 9.20
CA VAL A 74 10.92 28.93 9.94
C VAL A 74 10.06 28.16 8.94
N LEU A 75 9.88 26.87 9.20
CA LEU A 75 8.90 26.01 8.54
C LEU A 75 7.68 25.88 9.46
N PHE A 76 6.48 25.98 8.91
CA PHE A 76 5.28 25.74 9.71
C PHE A 76 4.15 25.14 8.87
N LYS A 77 3.34 24.32 9.54
CA LYS A 77 2.12 23.71 9.03
C LYS A 77 1.12 23.69 10.18
N GLY A 78 0.09 24.53 10.11
CA GLY A 78 -0.85 24.73 11.22
C GLY A 78 -0.27 25.59 12.34
N LYS A 79 -0.41 25.16 13.60
CA LYS A 79 -0.19 26.00 14.80
C LYS A 79 1.24 25.96 15.37
N GLU A 80 2.08 25.03 14.95
CA GLU A 80 3.41 24.82 15.53
C GLU A 80 4.53 25.16 14.54
N PRO A 81 5.20 26.33 14.69
CA PRO A 81 6.33 26.69 13.86
C PRO A 81 7.64 26.01 14.33
N LYS A 82 8.43 25.55 13.36
CA LYS A 82 9.74 24.91 13.56
C LYS A 82 10.85 25.71 12.90
N TRP A 83 11.92 25.99 13.64
CA TRP A 83 13.11 26.61 13.06
C TRP A 83 13.87 25.60 12.21
N LEU A 84 14.11 25.92 10.94
CA LEU A 84 15.02 25.18 10.08
C LEU A 84 16.46 25.63 10.30
N ALA A 85 16.66 26.95 10.41
CA ALA A 85 17.96 27.55 10.66
C ALA A 85 17.84 28.94 11.30
N LYS A 86 18.90 29.36 11.98
CA LYS A 86 19.00 30.66 12.66
C LYS A 86 20.36 31.28 12.35
N ASP A 87 20.46 32.59 12.53
CA ASP A 87 21.73 33.33 12.47
C ASP A 87 22.43 33.30 11.08
N ILE A 88 21.66 33.19 10.00
CA ILE A 88 22.22 33.15 8.63
C ILE A 88 22.48 34.58 8.14
N PRO A 89 23.66 34.90 7.57
CA PRO A 89 23.89 36.19 6.94
C PRO A 89 22.84 36.46 5.85
N ALA A 90 22.09 37.55 5.97
CA ALA A 90 20.99 37.87 5.06
C ALA A 90 21.48 38.09 3.62
N SER A 91 22.73 38.55 3.46
CA SER A 91 23.42 38.70 2.17
C SER A 91 23.68 37.39 1.43
N SER A 92 23.58 36.24 2.10
CA SER A 92 23.73 34.93 1.45
C SER A 92 22.64 34.70 0.40
N GLY A 93 21.44 35.25 0.62
CA GLY A 93 20.28 35.13 -0.27
C GLY A 93 19.76 33.70 -0.49
N LYS A 94 20.36 32.70 0.18
CA LYS A 94 20.01 31.29 0.06
C LYS A 94 20.42 30.47 1.27
N TYR A 95 19.71 29.36 1.47
CA TYR A 95 20.00 28.31 2.44
C TYR A 95 19.67 26.95 1.82
N GLU A 96 20.61 26.01 1.88
CA GLU A 96 20.38 24.64 1.43
C GLU A 96 19.73 23.84 2.56
N TRP A 97 18.50 23.40 2.35
CA TRP A 97 17.76 22.57 3.27
C TRP A 97 17.71 21.13 2.76
N LYS A 98 18.37 20.24 3.51
CA LYS A 98 18.24 18.80 3.33
C LYS A 98 17.05 18.28 4.13
N ILE A 99 16.08 17.70 3.43
CA ILE A 99 14.87 17.14 4.03
C ILE A 99 15.14 15.69 4.40
N TYR A 100 15.28 15.40 5.69
CA TYR A 100 15.59 14.05 6.16
C TYR A 100 14.33 13.20 6.35
N PRO A 101 14.44 11.85 6.22
CA PRO A 101 13.38 10.93 6.63
C PRO A 101 12.91 11.21 8.07
N GLY A 102 11.60 11.15 8.29
CA GLY A 102 10.96 11.51 9.58
C GLY A 102 10.41 12.94 9.64
N GLN A 103 10.62 13.76 8.61
CA GLN A 103 9.90 15.03 8.43
C GLN A 103 8.43 14.76 8.07
N GLU A 104 7.51 15.57 8.61
CA GLU A 104 6.10 15.53 8.23
C GLU A 104 5.92 15.85 6.74
N TYR A 105 5.00 15.18 6.06
CA TYR A 105 4.75 15.30 4.61
C TYR A 105 3.29 15.74 4.30
N GLY A 106 3.00 15.96 3.03
CA GLY A 106 1.72 16.45 2.51
C GLY A 106 1.74 17.93 2.11
N SER A 107 0.56 18.47 1.79
CA SER A 107 0.39 19.89 1.44
C SER A 107 0.24 20.79 2.66
N GLY A 108 0.37 22.10 2.46
CA GLY A 108 0.08 23.10 3.49
C GLY A 108 1.30 23.56 4.30
N PHE A 109 2.52 23.31 3.83
CA PHE A 109 3.73 23.86 4.41
C PHE A 109 3.97 25.29 3.94
N TRP A 110 4.48 26.13 4.84
CA TRP A 110 4.83 27.52 4.58
C TRP A 110 6.24 27.81 5.11
N ILE A 111 6.92 28.74 4.44
CA ILE A 111 8.20 29.29 4.91
C ILE A 111 8.00 30.71 5.38
N ALA A 112 8.61 31.05 6.52
CA ALA A 112 8.82 32.43 6.92
C ALA A 112 10.32 32.72 7.06
N ILE A 113 10.74 33.90 6.60
CA ILE A 113 12.08 34.41 6.83
C ILE A 113 11.95 35.66 7.68
N VAL A 114 12.62 35.62 8.83
CA VAL A 114 12.55 36.67 9.84
C VAL A 114 13.92 37.28 10.05
N GLU A 115 13.98 38.59 10.26
CA GLU A 115 15.17 39.25 10.79
C GLU A 115 15.53 38.62 12.15
N TYR A 116 16.83 38.34 12.34
CA TYR A 116 17.34 37.61 13.50
C TYR A 116 18.38 38.44 14.26
N PRO A 117 18.39 38.43 15.61
CA PRO A 117 17.47 37.72 16.51
C PRO A 117 16.06 38.32 16.51
N TRP A 118 15.04 37.48 16.71
CA TRP A 118 13.65 37.92 16.71
C TRP A 118 13.38 38.93 17.83
N ARG A 119 12.78 40.07 17.46
CA ARG A 119 12.32 41.14 18.35
C ARG A 119 11.04 41.74 17.76
N GLU A 120 10.25 42.39 18.61
CA GLU A 120 9.08 43.15 18.15
C GLU A 120 9.51 44.24 17.14
N GLY A 121 8.81 44.31 16.01
CA GLY A 121 9.14 45.23 14.91
C GLY A 121 10.12 44.69 13.86
N ASN A 122 10.66 43.47 14.04
CA ASN A 122 11.52 42.83 13.03
C ASN A 122 10.80 42.65 11.70
N LYS A 123 11.57 42.73 10.60
CA LYS A 123 11.03 42.38 9.29
C LYS A 123 10.83 40.88 9.19
N ILE A 124 9.66 40.51 8.66
CA ILE A 124 9.25 39.14 8.42
C ILE A 124 8.62 39.12 7.03
N ASP A 125 8.95 38.08 6.28
CA ASP A 125 8.26 37.74 5.05
C ASP A 125 7.77 36.29 5.11
N TYR A 126 6.66 36.01 4.44
CA TYR A 126 6.04 34.69 4.35
C TYR A 126 5.96 34.30 2.88
N SER A 127 6.07 33.00 2.58
CA SER A 127 5.79 32.51 1.23
C SER A 127 4.37 32.91 0.80
N ASP A 128 4.18 33.25 -0.47
CA ASP A 128 2.89 33.75 -0.99
C ASP A 128 1.79 32.68 -0.98
N SER A 129 2.17 31.40 -1.08
CA SER A 129 1.27 30.26 -0.91
C SER A 129 1.96 29.09 -0.20
N SER A 130 1.19 28.05 0.10
CA SER A 130 1.74 26.80 0.63
C SER A 130 2.46 26.00 -0.45
N PHE A 131 3.46 25.25 -0.05
CA PHE A 131 4.10 24.20 -0.84
C PHE A 131 3.82 22.82 -0.23
N ALA A 132 4.18 21.75 -0.94
CA ALA A 132 4.04 20.38 -0.47
C ALA A 132 5.41 19.73 -0.25
N ILE A 133 5.49 18.91 0.80
CA ILE A 133 6.62 18.00 1.00
C ILE A 133 6.15 16.60 0.64
N THR A 134 6.81 15.97 -0.32
CA THR A 134 6.41 14.68 -0.89
C THR A 134 7.47 13.61 -0.61
N TYR A 135 7.17 12.35 -0.94
CA TYR A 135 8.19 11.31 -1.07
C TYR A 135 8.54 11.16 -2.55
N PRO A 136 9.74 10.65 -2.88
CA PRO A 136 10.04 10.24 -4.24
C PRO A 136 8.98 9.27 -4.73
N LEU A 137 8.49 9.47 -5.96
CA LEU A 137 7.45 8.62 -6.56
C LEU A 137 7.80 7.11 -6.45
N LEU A 138 9.10 6.79 -6.45
CA LEU A 138 9.69 5.44 -6.34
C LEU A 138 9.62 4.78 -4.94
N ASP A 139 9.17 5.45 -3.88
CA ASP A 139 8.93 4.85 -2.54
C ASP A 139 7.43 4.70 -2.25
N SER A 140 6.67 4.26 -3.26
CA SER A 140 5.23 4.03 -3.20
C SER A 140 4.85 2.64 -3.72
N CYS A 141 3.71 2.12 -3.28
CA CYS A 141 3.22 0.84 -3.79
C CYS A 141 2.78 0.96 -5.26
N GLU A 142 2.38 2.15 -5.69
CA GLU A 142 2.06 2.49 -7.09
C GLU A 142 3.30 2.39 -7.99
N ALA A 143 4.45 2.91 -7.55
CA ALA A 143 5.69 2.78 -8.31
C ALA A 143 6.23 1.35 -8.31
N LEU A 144 6.12 0.63 -7.17
CA LEU A 144 6.37 -0.81 -7.16
C LEU A 144 5.48 -1.50 -8.19
N SER A 145 4.21 -1.10 -8.26
CA SER A 145 3.25 -1.68 -9.20
C SER A 145 3.61 -1.45 -10.66
N ALA A 146 4.01 -0.23 -11.00
CA ALA A 146 4.47 0.11 -12.34
C ALA A 146 5.76 -0.64 -12.72
N SER A 147 6.71 -0.75 -11.79
CA SER A 147 8.03 -1.37 -12.06
C SER A 147 7.97 -2.89 -12.21
N GLN A 148 7.07 -3.54 -11.46
CA GLN A 148 6.93 -4.99 -11.48
C GLN A 148 5.82 -5.44 -12.45
N GLU A 149 5.00 -4.52 -12.95
CA GLU A 149 3.77 -4.82 -13.71
C GLU A 149 2.76 -5.66 -12.90
N TRP A 150 2.74 -5.46 -11.58
CA TRP A 150 1.88 -6.15 -10.61
C TRP A 150 1.17 -5.15 -9.72
N LEU A 151 -0.11 -5.35 -9.38
CA LEU A 151 -0.78 -4.40 -8.49
C LEU A 151 -0.44 -4.66 -7.01
N TYR A 152 0.13 -3.67 -6.33
CA TYR A 152 0.40 -3.65 -4.90
C TYR A 152 -0.39 -2.54 -4.22
N LEU A 153 -0.94 -2.85 -3.05
CA LEU A 153 -1.67 -1.90 -2.21
C LEU A 153 -0.92 -1.66 -0.89
N PRO A 154 -0.94 -0.42 -0.36
CA PRO A 154 -0.37 -0.14 0.95
C PRO A 154 -1.24 -0.76 2.05
N ASN A 155 -0.63 -1.15 3.17
CA ASN A 155 -1.29 -1.76 4.32
C ASN A 155 -2.41 -0.91 4.96
N ASN A 156 -2.45 0.39 4.70
CA ASN A 156 -3.48 1.31 5.18
C ASN A 156 -4.63 1.52 4.18
N PHE A 157 -4.65 0.80 3.04
CA PHE A 157 -5.75 0.89 2.09
C PHE A 157 -7.07 0.43 2.77
N PRO A 158 -8.20 1.10 2.52
CA PRO A 158 -9.45 0.76 3.19
C PRO A 158 -9.95 -0.63 2.79
N ASN A 159 -10.60 -1.31 3.74
CA ASN A 159 -11.26 -2.61 3.54
C ASN A 159 -10.34 -3.73 3.02
N LEU A 160 -9.06 -3.73 3.37
CA LEU A 160 -8.16 -4.84 3.04
C LEU A 160 -8.48 -6.09 3.86
N ARG A 161 -8.42 -7.26 3.24
CA ARG A 161 -8.52 -8.57 3.89
C ARG A 161 -7.30 -9.41 3.53
N ARG A 162 -6.56 -9.82 4.54
CA ARG A 162 -5.27 -10.47 4.34
C ARG A 162 -5.41 -11.98 4.25
N VAL A 163 -4.61 -12.59 3.38
CA VAL A 163 -4.59 -14.03 3.13
C VAL A 163 -3.15 -14.51 3.08
N PHE A 164 -2.86 -15.66 3.69
CA PHE A 164 -1.59 -16.34 3.52
C PHE A 164 -1.75 -17.85 3.43
N ILE A 165 -0.72 -18.52 2.94
CA ILE A 165 -0.61 -19.97 2.97
C ILE A 165 0.49 -20.34 3.98
N THR A 166 0.24 -21.33 4.84
CA THR A 166 1.16 -21.69 5.93
C THR A 166 2.57 -22.02 5.42
N GLU A 167 3.59 -21.77 6.22
CA GLU A 167 4.95 -22.19 5.87
C GLU A 167 5.16 -23.68 6.15
N GLN A 168 4.47 -24.22 7.15
CA GLN A 168 4.54 -25.64 7.48
C GLN A 168 3.51 -26.46 6.73
N ASN A 169 3.79 -27.76 6.62
CA ASN A 169 2.87 -28.76 6.10
C ASN A 169 2.23 -29.54 7.24
N TYR A 170 0.93 -29.76 7.16
CA TYR A 170 0.11 -30.40 8.17
C TYR A 170 -0.52 -31.66 7.60
N LYS A 171 -0.69 -32.66 8.47
CA LYS A 171 -1.44 -33.87 8.14
C LYS A 171 -2.93 -33.61 8.28
N GLY A 172 -3.74 -34.43 7.64
CA GLY A 172 -5.21 -34.37 7.70
C GLY A 172 -5.88 -34.71 9.02
N ASN A 173 -5.18 -34.62 10.13
CA ASN A 173 -5.80 -34.58 11.45
C ASN A 173 -5.44 -33.24 12.06
N LEU A 174 -6.34 -32.27 11.92
CA LEU A 174 -6.15 -30.89 12.36
C LEU A 174 -6.88 -30.64 13.68
N ASP A 175 -7.28 -31.69 14.40
CA ASP A 175 -8.07 -31.64 15.63
C ASP A 175 -9.39 -30.87 15.44
N GLY A 176 -10.05 -31.10 14.30
CA GLY A 176 -11.28 -30.42 13.91
C GLY A 176 -11.05 -29.00 13.38
N LEU A 177 -12.14 -28.28 13.14
CA LEU A 177 -12.07 -26.91 12.63
C LEU A 177 -11.40 -25.96 13.63
N GLU A 178 -11.67 -26.13 14.93
CA GLU A 178 -11.06 -25.30 15.97
C GLU A 178 -9.54 -25.49 16.03
N GLY A 179 -9.04 -26.72 15.91
CA GLY A 179 -7.60 -26.98 15.83
C GLY A 179 -6.99 -26.41 14.55
N ALA A 180 -7.69 -26.52 13.42
CA ALA A 180 -7.25 -25.94 12.16
C ALA A 180 -7.19 -24.39 12.19
N ASP A 181 -8.14 -23.73 12.85
CA ASP A 181 -8.11 -22.28 13.07
C ASP A 181 -6.96 -21.87 13.98
N LYS A 182 -6.72 -22.62 15.06
CA LYS A 182 -5.57 -22.41 15.95
C LYS A 182 -4.25 -22.47 15.19
N ILE A 183 -4.12 -23.36 14.21
CA ILE A 183 -2.91 -23.43 13.37
C ILE A 183 -2.72 -22.12 12.59
N CYS A 184 -3.76 -21.62 11.93
CA CYS A 184 -3.68 -20.35 11.19
C CYS A 184 -3.37 -19.18 12.13
N GLN A 185 -4.00 -19.12 13.31
CA GLN A 185 -3.74 -18.08 14.30
C GLN A 185 -2.28 -18.14 14.80
N GLN A 186 -1.75 -19.33 15.10
CA GLN A 186 -0.36 -19.51 15.56
C GLN A 186 0.67 -19.14 14.48
N GLU A 187 0.45 -19.54 13.22
CA GLU A 187 1.33 -19.15 12.10
C GLU A 187 1.28 -17.63 11.88
N ALA A 188 0.12 -17.00 12.01
CA ALA A 188 -0.01 -15.54 11.90
C ALA A 188 0.72 -14.80 13.02
N GLU A 189 0.62 -15.28 14.27
CA GLU A 189 1.35 -14.73 15.42
C GLU A 189 2.86 -14.88 15.28
N LYS A 190 3.32 -16.07 14.86
CA LYS A 190 4.74 -16.34 14.58
C LYS A 190 5.30 -15.38 13.51
N ASN A 191 4.49 -15.03 12.52
CA ASN A 191 4.85 -14.10 11.45
C ASN A 191 4.53 -12.62 11.76
N ASN A 192 4.12 -12.30 12.99
CA ASN A 192 3.74 -10.95 13.44
C ASN A 192 2.68 -10.28 12.56
N LEU A 193 1.75 -11.05 12.01
CA LEU A 193 0.70 -10.51 11.15
C LEU A 193 -0.39 -9.79 11.95
N GLY A 194 -0.61 -10.16 13.22
CA GLY A 194 -1.68 -9.59 14.06
C GLY A 194 -3.09 -9.83 13.50
N GLY A 195 -4.13 -9.43 14.22
CA GLY A 195 -5.51 -9.71 13.84
C GLY A 195 -5.96 -11.14 14.20
N LYS A 196 -7.19 -11.47 13.81
CA LYS A 196 -7.80 -12.78 14.05
C LYS A 196 -7.87 -13.56 12.75
N TRP A 197 -7.45 -14.82 12.79
CA TRP A 197 -7.28 -15.66 11.62
C TRP A 197 -8.02 -16.97 11.77
N GLN A 198 -8.59 -17.42 10.66
CA GLN A 198 -9.18 -18.74 10.56
C GLN A 198 -8.66 -19.47 9.32
N VAL A 199 -8.77 -20.79 9.32
CA VAL A 199 -8.49 -21.58 8.13
C VAL A 199 -9.67 -21.48 7.16
N PHE A 200 -9.38 -21.29 5.87
CA PHE A 200 -10.41 -21.33 4.83
C PHE A 200 -10.70 -22.78 4.42
N LEU A 201 -11.33 -23.54 5.32
CA LEU A 201 -11.73 -24.94 5.15
C LEU A 201 -13.14 -25.23 5.65
N GLY A 202 -13.76 -26.30 5.14
CA GLY A 202 -15.08 -26.75 5.59
C GLY A 202 -15.01 -27.89 6.61
N GLY A 203 -16.04 -28.03 7.43
CA GLY A 203 -16.25 -29.14 8.37
C GLY A 203 -17.11 -30.26 7.78
N ASP A 204 -17.66 -31.10 8.65
CA ASP A 204 -18.43 -32.30 8.27
C ASP A 204 -19.94 -32.00 8.11
N ASN A 205 -20.38 -30.81 8.51
CA ASN A 205 -21.77 -30.35 8.44
C ASN A 205 -22.00 -29.33 7.31
N ASP A 206 -23.19 -29.34 6.71
CA ASP A 206 -23.66 -28.40 5.69
C ASP A 206 -23.62 -26.92 6.16
N GLU A 207 -23.61 -26.66 7.47
CA GLU A 207 -23.47 -25.32 8.06
C GLU A 207 -22.03 -24.92 8.41
N GLU A 208 -21.06 -25.81 8.19
CA GLU A 208 -19.66 -25.63 8.57
C GLU A 208 -18.77 -25.37 7.38
N THR A 209 -19.32 -24.81 6.32
CA THR A 209 -18.57 -24.63 5.09
C THR A 209 -17.54 -23.53 5.19
N ALA A 210 -16.45 -23.59 4.39
CA ALA A 210 -15.44 -22.54 4.41
C ALA A 210 -16.06 -21.14 4.22
N VAL A 211 -17.03 -21.03 3.30
CA VAL A 211 -17.78 -19.79 3.07
C VAL A 211 -18.75 -19.47 4.20
N LYS A 212 -19.56 -20.42 4.68
CA LYS A 212 -20.50 -20.17 5.78
C LYS A 212 -19.80 -19.84 7.09
N ARG A 213 -18.59 -20.38 7.30
CA ARG A 213 -17.71 -20.01 8.42
C ARG A 213 -17.19 -18.58 8.24
N LEU A 214 -16.84 -18.20 7.02
CA LEU A 214 -16.48 -16.82 6.68
C LEU A 214 -17.66 -15.83 6.86
N GLU A 215 -18.88 -16.20 6.44
CA GLU A 215 -20.12 -15.43 6.63
C GLU A 215 -20.49 -15.26 8.12
N LYS A 216 -19.95 -16.10 9.01
CA LYS A 216 -20.13 -15.95 10.46
C LYS A 216 -19.13 -14.98 11.08
N THR A 217 -18.14 -14.48 10.34
CA THR A 217 -17.21 -13.45 10.84
C THR A 217 -17.78 -12.05 10.67
N PRO A 218 -17.28 -11.05 11.42
CA PRO A 218 -17.81 -9.69 11.35
C PRO A 218 -17.76 -9.05 9.95
N ARG A 219 -16.84 -9.51 9.08
CA ARG A 219 -16.66 -8.98 7.73
C ARG A 219 -17.36 -9.82 6.66
N GLU A 220 -17.96 -10.93 7.02
CA GLU A 220 -18.61 -11.87 6.10
C GLU A 220 -17.73 -12.16 4.86
N LYS A 221 -18.17 -11.77 3.66
CA LYS A 221 -17.41 -11.87 2.39
C LYS A 221 -16.76 -10.55 1.95
N GLU A 222 -16.88 -9.50 2.74
CA GLU A 222 -16.34 -8.19 2.37
C GLU A 222 -14.81 -8.18 2.42
N GLY A 223 -14.23 -7.38 1.54
CA GLY A 223 -12.81 -7.06 1.55
C GLY A 223 -12.15 -7.09 0.18
N ILE A 224 -11.06 -6.35 0.09
CA ILE A 224 -10.09 -6.44 -1.00
C ILE A 224 -8.99 -7.39 -0.53
N PHE A 225 -8.82 -8.49 -1.24
CA PHE A 225 -7.98 -9.60 -0.83
C PHE A 225 -6.54 -9.33 -1.24
N ILE A 226 -5.62 -9.36 -0.27
CA ILE A 226 -4.19 -9.14 -0.46
C ILE A 226 -3.37 -10.25 0.21
N GLU A 227 -2.14 -10.44 -0.26
CA GLU A 227 -1.18 -11.29 0.45
C GLU A 227 -0.83 -10.68 1.81
N ALA A 228 -0.91 -11.47 2.88
CA ALA A 228 -0.63 -10.99 4.24
C ALA A 228 0.85 -10.65 4.44
N LYS A 229 1.74 -11.38 3.78
CA LYS A 229 3.17 -11.11 3.80
C LYS A 229 3.46 -9.89 2.90
N PRO A 230 4.18 -8.88 3.39
CA PRO A 230 4.50 -7.73 2.57
C PRO A 230 5.55 -8.10 1.52
N ALA A 231 5.35 -7.63 0.29
CA ALA A 231 6.35 -7.75 -0.78
C ALA A 231 7.49 -6.73 -0.60
N LEU A 232 7.18 -5.58 -0.02
CA LEU A 232 8.15 -4.52 0.28
C LEU A 232 7.73 -3.75 1.54
N LYS A 233 8.72 -3.33 2.34
CA LYS A 233 8.54 -2.34 3.39
C LYS A 233 9.14 -1.02 2.92
N LEU A 234 8.30 0.01 2.83
CA LEU A 234 8.69 1.36 2.41
C LEU A 234 9.46 2.06 3.53
N ASN A 235 10.26 3.08 3.20
CA ASN A 235 11.07 3.78 4.21
C ASN A 235 10.20 4.51 5.25
N ARG A 236 8.99 4.92 4.85
CA ARG A 236 7.97 5.51 5.73
C ARG A 236 7.31 4.54 6.72
N GLY A 237 7.68 3.26 6.67
CA GLY A 237 7.18 2.22 7.58
C GLY A 237 5.96 1.45 7.06
N ASP A 238 5.23 2.00 6.10
CA ASP A 238 4.14 1.32 5.38
C ASP A 238 4.67 0.10 4.63
N THR A 239 3.80 -0.88 4.44
CA THR A 239 4.12 -2.10 3.71
C THR A 239 3.27 -2.22 2.45
N CYS A 240 3.87 -2.70 1.37
CA CYS A 240 3.19 -2.98 0.11
C CYS A 240 2.84 -4.46 0.01
N HIS A 241 1.57 -4.73 -0.21
CA HIS A 241 1.01 -6.07 -0.29
C HIS A 241 0.48 -6.32 -1.68
N ARG A 242 0.77 -7.50 -2.24
CA ARG A 242 0.29 -7.85 -3.57
C ARG A 242 -1.24 -8.04 -3.53
N LEU A 243 -1.93 -7.49 -4.53
CA LEU A 243 -3.36 -7.71 -4.71
C LEU A 243 -3.61 -9.15 -5.16
N LEU A 244 -4.41 -9.88 -4.38
CA LEU A 244 -4.97 -11.14 -4.79
C LEU A 244 -6.25 -10.88 -5.60
N ALA A 245 -7.25 -10.20 -5.04
CA ALA A 245 -8.51 -9.97 -5.73
C ALA A 245 -9.27 -8.75 -5.19
N LYS A 246 -10.15 -8.15 -6.00
CA LYS A 246 -10.88 -6.94 -5.60
C LYS A 246 -12.09 -7.23 -4.72
N ASN A 247 -12.57 -8.46 -4.73
CA ASN A 247 -13.71 -8.95 -3.96
C ASN A 247 -13.61 -10.46 -3.76
N PHE A 248 -14.53 -11.02 -2.97
CA PHE A 248 -14.54 -12.44 -2.63
C PHE A 248 -14.77 -13.36 -3.84
N ASP A 249 -15.64 -12.99 -4.79
CA ASP A 249 -15.90 -13.81 -5.97
C ASP A 249 -14.68 -13.90 -6.88
N GLU A 250 -13.98 -12.78 -7.09
CA GLU A 250 -12.70 -12.75 -7.80
C GLU A 250 -11.61 -13.55 -7.07
N PHE A 251 -11.59 -13.49 -5.73
CA PHE A 251 -10.65 -14.27 -4.93
C PHE A 251 -10.88 -15.76 -5.12
N LEU A 252 -12.13 -16.19 -5.01
CA LEU A 252 -12.54 -17.56 -5.19
C LEU A 252 -12.24 -18.05 -6.62
N ALA A 253 -12.56 -17.23 -7.63
CA ALA A 253 -12.24 -17.48 -9.04
C ALA A 253 -10.75 -17.75 -9.25
N LYS A 254 -9.87 -16.96 -8.62
CA LYS A 254 -8.41 -17.17 -8.70
C LYS A 254 -7.97 -18.52 -8.13
N LEU A 255 -8.57 -18.99 -7.04
CA LEU A 255 -8.26 -20.33 -6.50
C LEU A 255 -8.62 -21.47 -7.48
N SER A 256 -9.52 -21.22 -8.45
CA SER A 256 -9.91 -22.18 -9.49
C SER A 256 -9.25 -21.97 -10.85
N GLY A 257 -8.47 -20.89 -11.01
CA GLY A 257 -7.82 -20.54 -12.27
C GLY A 257 -6.86 -21.64 -12.73
N SER A 258 -6.69 -21.79 -14.05
CA SER A 258 -5.63 -22.66 -14.57
C SER A 258 -4.26 -22.16 -14.12
N GLN A 259 -3.29 -23.06 -13.96
CA GLN A 259 -1.93 -22.67 -13.60
C GLN A 259 -1.33 -21.63 -14.55
N ILE A 260 -1.65 -21.69 -15.84
CA ILE A 260 -1.18 -20.71 -16.84
C ILE A 260 -1.75 -19.31 -16.52
N ILE A 261 -3.07 -19.23 -16.28
CA ILE A 261 -3.74 -17.97 -15.95
C ILE A 261 -3.27 -17.45 -14.57
N ASN A 262 -3.04 -18.35 -13.62
CA ASN A 262 -2.62 -18.00 -12.28
C ASN A 262 -1.13 -17.66 -12.17
N ALA A 263 -0.27 -18.23 -13.02
CA ALA A 263 1.16 -17.88 -13.09
C ALA A 263 1.38 -16.44 -13.58
N GLU A 264 0.46 -15.91 -14.36
CA GLU A 264 0.44 -14.48 -14.73
C GLU A 264 -0.18 -13.58 -13.64
N LYS A 265 -0.79 -14.16 -12.59
CA LYS A 265 -1.67 -13.43 -11.65
C LYS A 265 -1.38 -13.65 -10.16
N LEU A 266 -0.43 -14.51 -9.79
CA LEU A 266 -0.01 -14.79 -8.41
C LEU A 266 1.51 -14.82 -8.31
N ASP A 267 2.02 -14.59 -7.10
CA ASP A 267 3.43 -14.84 -6.82
C ASP A 267 3.80 -16.30 -7.11
N LYS A 268 5.05 -16.54 -7.52
CA LYS A 268 5.55 -17.89 -7.76
C LYS A 268 5.49 -18.76 -6.51
N GLU A 269 5.92 -18.25 -5.35
CA GLU A 269 5.87 -18.99 -4.09
C GLU A 269 4.42 -19.24 -3.66
N PHE A 270 3.56 -18.21 -3.78
CA PHE A 270 2.14 -18.34 -3.47
C PHE A 270 1.48 -19.41 -4.36
N LEU A 271 1.74 -19.41 -5.67
CA LEU A 271 1.22 -20.40 -6.62
C LEU A 271 1.73 -21.81 -6.33
N GLU A 272 3.03 -21.98 -6.05
CA GLU A 272 3.61 -23.28 -5.70
C GLU A 272 3.04 -23.86 -4.40
N ASN A 273 2.67 -22.98 -3.46
CA ASN A 273 2.02 -23.37 -2.21
C ASN A 273 0.51 -23.62 -2.40
N LEU A 274 -0.14 -22.91 -3.32
CA LEU A 274 -1.55 -23.11 -3.68
C LEU A 274 -1.79 -24.54 -4.19
N ASP A 275 -0.86 -25.09 -4.96
CA ASP A 275 -0.90 -26.47 -5.46
C ASP A 275 -0.75 -27.55 -4.38
N LYS A 276 -0.41 -27.12 -3.16
CA LYS A 276 -0.18 -27.99 -2.01
C LYS A 276 -1.17 -27.70 -0.89
N LEU A 277 -2.32 -27.07 -1.17
CA LEU A 277 -3.32 -26.82 -0.14
C LEU A 277 -4.02 -28.12 0.29
N TRP A 278 -4.12 -28.29 1.61
CA TRP A 278 -4.94 -29.30 2.26
C TRP A 278 -6.39 -28.97 2.02
N LEU A 279 -7.10 -29.85 1.32
CA LEU A 279 -8.53 -29.72 1.02
C LEU A 279 -9.30 -30.97 1.48
N GLY A 280 -8.82 -31.61 2.54
CA GLY A 280 -9.36 -32.85 3.09
C GLY A 280 -9.92 -32.70 4.49
N ARG A 281 -10.22 -33.83 5.13
CA ARG A 281 -10.78 -33.88 6.50
C ARG A 281 -9.96 -33.07 7.50
N VAL A 282 -10.67 -32.48 8.46
CA VAL A 282 -10.10 -31.82 9.64
C VAL A 282 -10.14 -32.73 10.88
N ASN A 283 -11.02 -33.74 10.90
CA ASN A 283 -11.19 -34.69 12.00
C ASN A 283 -10.73 -36.11 11.60
N ASN A 284 -10.07 -36.82 12.53
CA ASN A 284 -9.65 -38.21 12.34
C ASN A 284 -10.81 -39.22 12.29
N GLU A 285 -11.96 -38.89 12.91
CA GLU A 285 -13.18 -39.69 12.96
C GLU A 285 -14.02 -39.59 11.68
N SER A 286 -13.77 -38.57 10.84
CA SER A 286 -14.49 -38.39 9.57
C SER A 286 -14.36 -39.65 8.70
N LYS A 287 -15.50 -40.16 8.22
CA LYS A 287 -15.58 -41.39 7.42
C LYS A 287 -14.69 -41.29 6.18
N LYS A 288 -13.90 -42.34 5.94
CA LYS A 288 -13.04 -42.49 4.75
C LYS A 288 -13.88 -42.97 3.56
N ASN A 289 -14.48 -42.05 2.81
CA ASN A 289 -15.32 -42.40 1.66
C ASN A 289 -14.55 -42.16 0.35
N CYS A 290 -14.54 -43.15 -0.56
CA CYS A 290 -13.84 -43.08 -1.84
C CYS A 290 -14.75 -42.51 -2.94
N THR A 291 -14.30 -41.50 -3.69
CA THR A 291 -15.00 -41.02 -4.90
C THR A 291 -14.04 -40.77 -6.04
N ALA A 292 -14.46 -41.14 -7.26
CA ALA A 292 -13.77 -40.81 -8.50
C ALA A 292 -14.27 -39.45 -8.99
N ILE A 293 -13.35 -38.52 -9.22
CA ILE A 293 -13.62 -37.16 -9.69
C ILE A 293 -13.13 -37.09 -11.14
N ALA A 294 -13.95 -36.59 -12.06
CA ALA A 294 -13.64 -36.50 -13.49
C ALA A 294 -13.78 -35.07 -14.02
N LYS A 295 -12.95 -34.77 -15.02
CA LYS A 295 -12.76 -33.48 -15.73
C LYS A 295 -13.95 -32.50 -15.70
N VAL A 296 -13.69 -31.27 -15.25
CA VAL A 296 -14.60 -30.12 -15.43
C VAL A 296 -14.04 -29.23 -16.54
N THR A 297 -14.90 -28.81 -17.47
CA THR A 297 -14.58 -27.83 -18.52
C THR A 297 -15.13 -26.46 -18.12
N LEU A 298 -14.32 -25.40 -18.24
CA LEU A 298 -14.57 -24.03 -17.75
C LEU A 298 -15.67 -23.24 -18.50
N SER A 299 -16.53 -23.88 -19.29
CA SER A 299 -17.42 -23.19 -20.24
C SER A 299 -18.86 -22.96 -19.76
N ASP A 300 -19.22 -23.29 -18.52
CA ASP A 300 -20.60 -23.14 -18.04
C ASP A 300 -20.86 -21.81 -17.29
N ASP A 301 -21.99 -21.18 -17.61
CA ASP A 301 -22.54 -19.92 -17.06
C ASP A 301 -23.03 -20.01 -15.60
N THR A 302 -22.68 -21.09 -14.89
CA THR A 302 -23.08 -21.29 -13.48
C THR A 302 -22.37 -20.29 -12.56
N PRO A 303 -23.10 -19.63 -11.62
CA PRO A 303 -22.51 -18.75 -10.61
C PRO A 303 -21.33 -19.39 -9.89
N LEU A 304 -20.26 -18.62 -9.63
CA LEU A 304 -19.04 -19.14 -9.01
C LEU A 304 -19.34 -19.87 -7.69
N VAL A 305 -20.19 -19.33 -6.82
CA VAL A 305 -20.58 -19.95 -5.55
C VAL A 305 -21.18 -21.36 -5.68
N GLU A 306 -21.71 -21.72 -6.85
CA GLU A 306 -22.26 -23.06 -7.14
C GLU A 306 -21.21 -24.02 -7.74
N LYS A 307 -20.03 -23.51 -8.11
CA LYS A 307 -18.87 -24.29 -8.65
C LYS A 307 -17.89 -24.75 -7.57
N TYR A 308 -17.99 -24.22 -6.35
CA TYR A 308 -17.15 -24.59 -5.22
C TYR A 308 -17.95 -25.33 -4.19
N SER A 309 -17.26 -26.20 -3.50
CA SER A 309 -17.83 -26.81 -2.33
C SER A 309 -16.97 -26.60 -1.09
N PHE A 310 -17.49 -27.15 -0.02
CA PHE A 310 -17.76 -26.51 1.22
C PHE A 310 -17.81 -27.57 2.35
N THR A 311 -17.52 -28.87 2.14
CA THR A 311 -17.28 -29.90 3.19
C THR A 311 -16.34 -31.05 2.75
N VAL A 312 -15.98 -31.97 3.64
CA VAL A 312 -14.63 -32.60 3.81
C VAL A 312 -14.10 -33.79 2.98
N THR A 313 -14.81 -34.56 2.15
CA THR A 313 -14.24 -35.92 1.82
C THR A 313 -14.36 -36.53 0.43
N CYS A 314 -14.65 -35.82 -0.67
CA CYS A 314 -14.58 -36.48 -2.00
C CYS A 314 -13.11 -36.78 -2.42
N GLN A 315 -12.43 -37.75 -1.79
CA GLN A 315 -11.10 -38.25 -2.13
C GLN A 315 -11.14 -39.77 -2.30
N ASN A 316 -10.39 -40.34 -3.26
CA ASN A 316 -10.24 -41.79 -3.40
C ASN A 316 -9.12 -42.28 -2.47
N TRP A 317 -9.45 -43.13 -1.49
CA TRP A 317 -8.55 -43.57 -0.42
C TRP A 317 -8.15 -45.04 -0.50
N THR A 318 -8.43 -45.73 -1.61
CA THR A 318 -7.86 -47.06 -1.83
C THR A 318 -6.59 -46.91 -2.65
N GLN A 319 -5.46 -47.39 -2.11
CA GLN A 319 -4.16 -47.32 -2.79
C GLN A 319 -4.15 -48.05 -4.15
N GLU A 320 -5.19 -48.83 -4.49
CA GLU A 320 -5.19 -49.75 -5.63
C GLU A 320 -6.52 -49.91 -6.39
N LYS A 321 -7.61 -49.19 -6.06
CA LYS A 321 -8.92 -49.38 -6.72
C LYS A 321 -9.62 -48.09 -7.16
N ARG A 322 -10.28 -48.15 -8.31
CA ARG A 322 -11.08 -47.05 -8.90
C ARG A 322 -12.53 -47.03 -8.42
N PHE A 323 -13.06 -48.13 -7.87
CA PHE A 323 -14.45 -48.29 -7.40
C PHE A 323 -14.52 -49.19 -6.16
N VAL A 324 -15.56 -49.00 -5.32
CA VAL A 324 -15.84 -49.81 -4.12
C VAL A 324 -17.26 -50.39 -4.23
N ASP A 325 -17.39 -51.71 -4.10
CA ASP A 325 -18.68 -52.41 -4.17
C ASP A 325 -19.51 -52.26 -2.87
N GLY A 326 -20.84 -52.24 -2.98
CA GLY A 326 -21.77 -52.28 -1.83
C GLY A 326 -22.59 -51.01 -1.57
N TYR A 327 -22.55 -50.02 -2.46
CA TYR A 327 -23.37 -48.81 -2.35
C TYR A 327 -24.68 -48.95 -3.18
N PRO A 328 -25.88 -48.79 -2.60
CA PRO A 328 -27.12 -48.89 -3.35
C PRO A 328 -27.32 -47.62 -4.17
N THR A 329 -27.13 -47.68 -5.48
CA THR A 329 -27.36 -46.51 -6.36
C THR A 329 -28.71 -46.62 -7.05
N GLU A 330 -29.63 -45.71 -6.74
CA GLU A 330 -30.54 -45.21 -7.78
C GLU A 330 -29.74 -44.28 -8.69
N LYS A 331 -29.72 -44.58 -9.99
CA LYS A 331 -28.99 -43.79 -10.99
C LYS A 331 -29.69 -42.44 -11.19
N GLY A 332 -29.17 -41.40 -10.54
CA GLY A 332 -29.47 -40.02 -10.92
C GLY A 332 -29.01 -39.76 -12.36
N ILE A 333 -29.71 -38.87 -13.07
CA ILE A 333 -29.38 -38.48 -14.45
C ILE A 333 -28.00 -37.82 -14.45
N VAL A 334 -27.01 -38.48 -15.05
CA VAL A 334 -25.64 -37.98 -15.22
C VAL A 334 -25.67 -36.76 -16.14
N ARG A 335 -25.28 -35.59 -15.62
CA ARG A 335 -25.13 -34.36 -16.42
C ARG A 335 -23.65 -34.17 -16.79
N PRO A 336 -23.32 -33.86 -18.06
CA PRO A 336 -21.93 -33.71 -18.51
C PRO A 336 -21.19 -32.48 -17.94
N SER A 337 -21.89 -31.57 -17.27
CA SER A 337 -21.36 -30.30 -16.77
C SER A 337 -20.61 -30.39 -15.44
N PHE A 338 -20.86 -31.41 -14.61
CA PHE A 338 -20.29 -31.51 -13.26
C PHE A 338 -19.83 -32.94 -12.90
N SER A 339 -18.76 -33.04 -12.11
CA SER A 339 -18.40 -34.29 -11.42
C SER A 339 -19.49 -34.72 -10.45
N THR A 340 -19.73 -36.02 -10.27
CA THR A 340 -20.74 -36.57 -9.34
C THR A 340 -20.12 -36.99 -8.01
N CYS A 341 -20.72 -36.65 -6.87
CA CYS A 341 -20.34 -37.14 -5.53
C CYS A 341 -21.59 -37.61 -4.74
N TYR A 342 -21.41 -38.20 -3.56
CA TYR A 342 -22.51 -38.68 -2.72
C TYR A 342 -22.30 -38.25 -1.27
N THR A 343 -23.36 -37.81 -0.58
CA THR A 343 -23.26 -37.40 0.83
C THR A 343 -22.98 -38.62 1.74
N PRO A 344 -22.53 -38.42 3.01
CA PRO A 344 -22.37 -39.51 3.98
C PRO A 344 -23.66 -40.33 4.24
N GLN A 345 -24.83 -39.80 3.89
CA GLN A 345 -26.15 -40.45 3.97
C GLN A 345 -26.57 -41.10 2.64
N GLY A 346 -25.71 -41.09 1.63
CA GLY A 346 -25.93 -41.76 0.34
C GLY A 346 -26.77 -40.97 -0.67
N LYS A 347 -27.02 -39.68 -0.43
CA LYS A 347 -27.77 -38.83 -1.36
C LYS A 347 -26.86 -38.40 -2.52
N PHE A 348 -27.36 -38.52 -3.75
CA PHE A 348 -26.69 -37.98 -4.94
C PHE A 348 -26.50 -36.47 -4.82
N THR A 349 -25.35 -35.97 -5.25
CA THR A 349 -25.08 -34.54 -5.37
C THR A 349 -23.91 -34.29 -6.32
N GLU A 350 -23.71 -33.05 -6.73
CA GLU A 350 -22.58 -32.68 -7.57
C GLU A 350 -21.31 -32.58 -6.72
N ALA A 351 -20.14 -32.96 -7.24
CA ALA A 351 -18.86 -32.85 -6.52
C ALA A 351 -18.51 -31.38 -6.22
N VAL A 352 -18.96 -30.48 -7.09
CA VAL A 352 -18.96 -29.02 -6.87
C VAL A 352 -19.87 -28.60 -5.73
N ALA A 353 -20.73 -29.48 -5.20
CA ALA A 353 -21.50 -29.30 -3.99
C ALA A 353 -20.98 -30.12 -2.78
N LEU A 354 -19.91 -30.95 -2.94
CA LEU A 354 -19.24 -31.72 -1.85
C LEU A 354 -17.69 -31.63 -1.67
N ALA A 355 -16.97 -30.84 -2.46
CA ALA A 355 -15.67 -30.19 -2.14
C ALA A 355 -14.41 -31.04 -2.23
N GLY A 356 -14.44 -32.13 -2.98
CA GLY A 356 -13.17 -32.69 -3.44
C GLY A 356 -12.60 -31.85 -4.56
N LEU A 357 -11.82 -30.81 -4.28
CA LEU A 357 -11.00 -30.16 -5.31
C LEU A 357 -9.53 -30.22 -4.94
N ALA A 358 -8.98 -31.40 -4.68
CA ALA A 358 -7.53 -31.51 -4.65
C ALA A 358 -6.98 -31.27 -6.07
N SER A 359 -6.12 -30.26 -6.21
CA SER A 359 -5.44 -29.94 -7.46
C SER A 359 -4.23 -30.86 -7.66
N SER A 360 -4.05 -31.41 -8.86
CA SER A 360 -2.81 -32.12 -9.18
C SER A 360 -2.44 -31.97 -10.65
N LEU A 361 -1.14 -31.84 -10.88
CA LEU A 361 -0.54 -31.81 -12.21
C LEU A 361 -0.42 -33.25 -12.74
N GLN A 362 -1.11 -33.55 -13.84
CA GLN A 362 -1.01 -34.83 -14.54
C GLN A 362 -0.21 -34.63 -15.84
N GLY A 363 0.95 -35.28 -15.95
CA GLY A 363 1.86 -35.11 -17.09
C GLY A 363 3.23 -34.54 -16.69
N LYS A 364 4.08 -34.23 -17.67
CA LYS A 364 5.41 -33.64 -17.46
C LYS A 364 5.67 -32.54 -18.50
N GLY A 365 6.29 -31.44 -18.09
CA GLY A 365 6.72 -30.38 -19.01
C GLY A 365 5.55 -29.56 -19.59
N LYS A 366 5.58 -29.28 -20.90
CA LYS A 366 4.56 -28.46 -21.58
C LYS A 366 3.19 -29.14 -21.73
N ASP A 367 3.15 -30.46 -21.54
CA ASP A 367 1.94 -31.29 -21.62
C ASP A 367 1.38 -31.61 -20.22
N ALA A 368 1.86 -30.91 -19.20
CA ALA A 368 1.38 -31.04 -17.85
C ALA A 368 -0.01 -30.38 -17.71
N GLU A 369 -1.03 -31.21 -17.49
CA GLU A 369 -2.41 -30.77 -17.35
C GLU A 369 -2.78 -30.63 -15.87
N TYR A 370 -3.36 -29.48 -15.53
CA TYR A 370 -3.82 -29.19 -14.18
C TYR A 370 -5.24 -29.71 -13.97
N ASN A 371 -5.41 -30.69 -13.07
CA ASN A 371 -6.70 -31.27 -12.75
C ASN A 371 -7.18 -30.79 -11.39
N LEU A 372 -8.28 -30.06 -11.36
CA LEU A 372 -8.95 -29.53 -10.16
C LEU A 372 -9.70 -30.61 -9.37
N SER A 373 -9.34 -31.89 -9.51
CA SER A 373 -10.25 -33.00 -9.23
C SER A 373 -9.49 -34.31 -9.03
N ILE A 374 -8.42 -34.33 -8.23
CA ILE A 374 -7.67 -35.57 -7.95
C ILE A 374 -7.44 -35.70 -6.44
N GLY A 375 -8.15 -36.63 -5.79
CA GLY A 375 -7.95 -36.96 -4.39
C GLY A 375 -6.48 -37.28 -4.06
N LYS A 376 -6.02 -36.84 -2.88
CA LYS A 376 -4.61 -36.96 -2.43
C LYS A 376 -4.46 -38.05 -1.37
N TYR A 377 -3.25 -38.57 -1.22
CA TYR A 377 -2.96 -39.64 -0.25
C TYR A 377 -3.08 -39.15 1.21
N CYS A 378 -3.60 -40.01 2.11
CA CYS A 378 -3.75 -39.75 3.56
C CYS A 378 -2.44 -39.31 4.23
N ASP A 379 -1.32 -39.85 3.75
CA ASP A 379 -0.02 -39.69 4.40
C ASP A 379 0.75 -38.47 3.88
N SER A 380 0.13 -37.69 2.97
CA SER A 380 0.70 -36.43 2.51
C SER A 380 0.47 -35.32 3.54
N SER A 381 1.54 -34.59 3.89
CA SER A 381 1.41 -33.33 4.63
C SER A 381 1.25 -32.18 3.63
N GLN A 382 0.30 -31.27 3.87
CA GLN A 382 -0.06 -30.18 2.95
C GLN A 382 -0.24 -28.85 3.70
N LYS A 383 -0.32 -27.77 2.94
CA LYS A 383 -0.38 -26.38 3.40
C LYS A 383 -1.81 -25.99 3.76
N LEU A 384 -2.02 -25.01 4.64
CA LEU A 384 -3.35 -24.46 4.92
C LEU A 384 -3.46 -23.05 4.35
N LEU A 385 -4.63 -22.71 3.80
CA LEU A 385 -4.98 -21.35 3.38
C LEU A 385 -5.64 -20.64 4.56
N CYS A 386 -5.04 -19.56 5.03
CA CYS A 386 -5.48 -18.80 6.18
C CYS A 386 -6.01 -17.44 5.73
N ILE A 387 -7.14 -17.04 6.29
CA ILE A 387 -7.85 -15.79 5.96
C ILE A 387 -8.12 -15.01 7.24
N GLU A 388 -7.89 -13.70 7.17
CA GLU A 388 -8.23 -12.77 8.25
C GLU A 388 -9.75 -12.65 8.40
N GLU A 389 -10.26 -12.71 9.62
CA GLU A 389 -11.70 -12.69 9.92
C GLU A 389 -12.41 -11.39 9.55
#